data_AF-A0A1F7HFQ0-F1
#
_entry.id   AF-A0A1F7HFQ0-F1
#
_cell.length_a   1.000
_cell.length_b   1.000
_cell.length_c   1.000
_cell.angle_alpha   90.00
_cell.angle_beta   90.00
_cell.angle_gamma   90.00
#
_symmetry.space_group_name_H-M   'P 1'
#
loop_
_entity.id
_entity.type
_entity.pdbx_description
1 polymer ?
#
loop_
_entity_poly.entity_id
_entity_poly.type
_entity_poly.pdbx_seq_one_letter_code
_entity_poly.pdbx_strand_id
1 'polypeptide(L)' 'MNNIQKLSVGQRKSLSTIFGNVAVAWFVSGIIAPLFNEYFDFYNFIVKLIVGILFTIGFSIISLLIVKKVKV' A
#
# COMPACT_ATOMS: atom_id res chain seq x y z
N MET A 1 15.21 -22.42 -17.80
CA MET A 1 14.91 -22.49 -16.36
C MET A 1 14.84 -21.07 -15.82
N ASN A 2 13.66 -20.60 -15.38
CA ASN A 2 13.49 -19.26 -14.84
C ASN A 2 14.19 -19.14 -13.48
N ASN A 3 15.36 -18.49 -13.45
CA ASN A 3 16.06 -18.13 -12.23
C ASN A 3 15.32 -16.98 -11.55
N ILE A 4 14.35 -17.30 -10.69
CA ILE A 4 13.84 -16.32 -9.72
C ILE A 4 14.97 -16.10 -8.70
N GLN A 5 15.86 -15.15 -8.97
CA GLN A 5 16.93 -14.77 -8.06
C GLN A 5 16.30 -14.41 -6.70
N LYS A 6 16.70 -15.13 -5.64
CA LYS A 6 16.25 -14.82 -4.28
C LYS A 6 16.75 -13.43 -3.91
N LEU A 7 15.83 -12.49 -3.67
CA LEU A 7 16.15 -11.16 -3.16
C LEU A 7 16.98 -11.25 -1.88
N SER A 8 18.03 -10.45 -1.79
CA SER A 8 18.84 -10.27 -0.57
C SER A 8 18.02 -9.64 0.55
N VAL A 9 18.51 -9.74 1.79
CA VAL A 9 17.86 -9.14 2.97
C VAL A 9 17.69 -7.62 2.80
N GLY A 10 18.71 -6.92 2.30
CA GLY A 10 18.64 -5.48 2.04
C GLY A 10 17.58 -5.11 1.00
N GLN A 11 17.50 -5.86 -0.10
CA GLN A 11 16.48 -5.65 -1.14
C GLN A 11 15.07 -5.91 -0.62
N ARG A 12 14.87 -6.95 0.20
CA ARG A 12 13.55 -7.22 0.82
C ARG A 12 13.14 -6.10 1.77
N LYS A 13 14.07 -5.60 2.59
CA LYS A 13 13.80 -4.47 3.47
C LYS A 13 13.40 -3.23 2.67
N SER A 14 14.15 -2.89 1.62
CA SER A 14 13.81 -1.79 0.73
C SER A 14 12.44 -1.96 0.08
N LEU A 15 12.13 -3.17 -0.40
CA LEU A 15 10.85 -3.45 -1.04
C LEU A 15 9.67 -3.32 -0.06
N SER A 16 9.82 -3.80 1.17
CA SER A 16 8.82 -3.57 2.22
C SER A 16 8.60 -2.08 2.48
N THR A 17 9.66 -1.29 2.59
CA THR A 17 9.54 0.17 2.79
C THR A 17 8.78 0.82 1.64
N ILE A 18 9.05 0.44 0.38
CA ILE A 18 8.32 0.94 -0.79
C ILE A 18 6.83 0.61 -0.65
N PHE A 19 6.47 -0.65 -0.37
CA PHE A 19 5.06 -1.03 -0.21
C PHE A 19 4.38 -0.34 0.97
N GLY A 20 5.12 -0.08 2.07
CA GLY A 20 4.62 0.72 3.18
C GLY A 20 4.31 2.16 2.76
N ASN A 21 5.21 2.80 2.02
CA ASN A 21 5.01 4.17 1.51
C ASN A 21 3.84 4.24 0.52
N VAL A 22 3.69 3.25 -0.35
CA VAL A 22 2.56 3.16 -1.28
C VAL A 22 1.24 2.97 -0.54
N ALA A 23 1.22 2.18 0.54
CA ALA A 23 0.03 2.05 1.39
C ALA A 23 -0.38 3.41 1.99
N VAL A 24 0.59 4.16 2.52
CA VAL A 24 0.33 5.51 3.07
C VAL A 24 -0.16 6.47 1.97
N ALA A 25 0.42 6.42 0.77
CA ALA A 25 -0.02 7.26 -0.34
C ALA A 25 -1.49 7.01 -0.71
N TRP A 26 -1.90 5.75 -0.80
CA TRP A 26 -3.30 5.40 -1.07
C TRP A 26 -4.26 5.75 0.06
N PHE A 27 -3.81 5.66 1.31
CA PHE A 27 -4.58 6.15 2.45
C PHE A 27 -4.82 7.65 2.32
N VAL A 28 -3.76 8.43 2.09
CA VAL A 28 -3.88 9.88 1.96
C VAL A 28 -4.71 10.28 0.74
N SER A 29 -4.45 9.72 -0.44
CA SER A 29 -5.16 10.14 -1.65
C SER A 29 -6.59 9.60 -1.75
N GLY A 30 -6.84 8.40 -1.24
CA GLY A 30 -8.13 7.71 -1.35
C GLY A 30 -9.09 8.00 -0.21
N ILE A 31 -8.56 8.34 0.98
CA ILE A 31 -9.36 8.52 2.20
C ILE A 31 -9.30 9.96 2.66
N ILE A 32 -8.10 10.53 2.83
CA ILE A 32 -7.94 11.87 3.42
C ILE A 32 -8.29 12.96 2.41
N ALA A 33 -7.70 12.95 1.21
CA ALA A 33 -7.87 14.01 0.21
C ALA A 33 -9.34 14.25 -0.19
N PRO A 34 -10.20 13.22 -0.40
CA PRO A 34 -11.60 13.42 -0.76
C PRO A 34 -12.43 14.12 0.33
N LEU A 35 -12.00 14.12 1.60
CA LEU A 35 -12.68 14.82 2.69
C LEU A 35 -12.60 16.34 2.57
N PHE A 36 -11.62 16.84 1.82
CA PHE A 36 -11.38 18.28 1.62
C PHE A 36 -11.84 18.76 0.24
N ASN A 37 -12.56 17.93 -0.51
CA ASN A 37 -13.04 18.30 -1.83
C ASN A 37 -14.29 19.17 -1.71
N GLU A 38 -14.26 20.38 -2.27
CA GLU A 38 -15.38 21.35 -2.21
C GLU A 38 -16.65 20.81 -2.91
N TYR A 39 -16.46 19.97 -3.93
CA TYR A 39 -17.54 19.27 -4.62
C TYR A 39 -17.69 17.86 -4.06
N PHE A 40 -18.48 17.75 -2.99
CA PHE A 40 -18.73 16.47 -2.31
C PHE A 40 -19.84 15.68 -3.02
N ASP A 41 -19.43 14.63 -3.74
CA ASP A 41 -20.32 13.58 -4.22
C ASP A 41 -20.17 12.36 -3.31
N PHE A 42 -21.24 12.06 -2.56
CA PHE A 42 -21.25 10.98 -1.58
C PHE A 42 -20.97 9.60 -2.20
N TYR A 43 -21.53 9.30 -3.37
CA TYR A 43 -21.32 8.01 -4.02
C TYR A 43 -19.86 7.86 -4.44
N ASN A 44 -19.32 8.89 -5.11
CA ASN A 44 -17.91 8.91 -5.50
C ASN A 44 -16.96 8.88 -4.29
N PHE A 45 -17.33 9.52 -3.18
CA PHE A 45 -16.60 9.45 -1.93
C PHE A 45 -16.54 8.03 -1.37
N ILE A 46 -17.68 7.33 -1.26
CA ILE A 46 -17.72 5.96 -0.75
C ILE A 46 -16.92 5.01 -1.63
N VAL A 47 -17.00 5.14 -2.96
CA VAL A 47 -16.18 4.33 -3.89
C VAL A 47 -14.69 4.58 -3.66
N LYS A 48 -14.26 5.85 -3.58
CA LYS A 48 -12.86 6.21 -3.31
C LYS A 48 -12.39 5.71 -1.94
N LEU A 49 -13.24 5.80 -0.92
CA LEU A 49 -12.97 5.31 0.43
C LEU A 49 -12.72 3.80 0.42
N ILE A 50 -13.61 3.02 -0.20
CA ILE A 50 -13.48 1.55 -0.29
C ILE A 50 -12.20 1.19 -1.04
N VAL A 51 -11.94 1.80 -2.19
CA VAL A 51 -10.74 1.55 -3.00
C VAL A 51 -9.48 1.94 -2.23
N GLY A 52 -9.47 3.10 -1.56
CA GLY A 52 -8.36 3.57 -0.75
C GLY A 52 -8.04 2.62 0.40
N ILE A 53 -9.07 2.14 1.12
CA ILE A 53 -8.91 1.15 2.20
C ILE A 53 -8.33 -0.16 1.65
N LEU A 54 -8.90 -0.68 0.55
CA LEU A 54 -8.45 -1.94 -0.05
C LEU A 54 -6.98 -1.89 -0.46
N PHE A 55 -6.55 -0.81 -1.13
CA PHE A 55 -5.15 -0.66 -1.52
C PHE A 55 -4.23 -0.43 -0.32
N THR A 56 -4.65 0.40 0.64
CA THR A 56 -3.87 0.62 1.87
C THR A 56 -3.63 -0.69 2.60
N ILE A 57 -4.67 -1.48 2.83
CA ILE A 57 -4.58 -2.79 3.50
C ILE A 57 -3.75 -3.76 2.64
N GLY A 58 -4.02 -3.84 1.34
CA GLY A 58 -3.30 -4.75 0.44
C GLY A 58 -1.79 -4.49 0.44
N PHE A 59 -1.37 -3.24 0.27
CA PHE A 59 0.05 -2.88 0.28
C PHE A 59 0.68 -2.99 1.67
N SER A 60 -0.07 -2.72 2.74
CA SER A 60 0.40 -2.95 4.11
C SER A 60 0.66 -4.44 4.36
N ILE A 61 -0.27 -5.32 3.96
CA ILE A 61 -0.10 -6.77 4.07
C ILE A 61 1.11 -7.23 3.25
N ILE A 62 1.24 -6.77 2.00
CA ILE A 62 2.39 -7.11 1.15
C ILE A 62 3.70 -6.68 1.83
N SER A 63 3.77 -5.45 2.35
CA SER A 63 4.93 -4.95 3.09
C SER A 63 5.28 -5.85 4.27
N LEU A 64 4.29 -6.20 5.09
CA LEU A 64 4.47 -7.08 6.26
C LEU A 64 4.91 -8.50 5.87
N LEU A 65 4.34 -9.06 4.80
CA LEU A 65 4.70 -10.39 4.29
C LEU A 65 6.14 -10.44 3.78
N ILE A 66 6.64 -9.34 3.21
CA ILE A 66 8.03 -9.23 2.76
C ILE A 66 8.97 -9.18 3.97
N VAL A 67 8.65 -8.42 5.02
CA VAL A 67 9.47 -8.33 6.24
C VAL A 67 9.45 -9.61 7.05
N LYS A 68 8.30 -10.27 7.22
CA LYS A 68 8.21 -11.54 7.96
C LYS A 68 9.13 -12.63 7.40
N LYS A 69 9.49 -12.55 6.11
CA LYS A 69 10.41 -13.48 5.44
C LYS A 69 11.88 -13.09 5.60
N VAL A 70 12.19 -12.04 6.35
CA VAL A 70 13.53 -11.64 6.75
C VAL A 70 13.74 -12.17 8.18
N LYS A 71 14.35 -13.34 8.32
CA LYS A 71 14.92 -13.75 9.60
C LYS A 71 16.18 -12.92 9.82
N VAL A 72 16.18 -12.12 10.89
CA VAL A 72 17.41 -11.51 11.45
C VAL A 72 18.23 -12.62 12.09
#